data_AF-A0A090WZL4-F1
#
_entry.id   AF-A0A090WZL4-F1
#
_cell.length_a   1.000
_cell.length_b   1.000
_cell.length_c   1.000
_cell.angle_alpha   90.00
_cell.angle_beta   90.00
_cell.angle_gamma   90.00
#
_symmetry.space_group_name_H-M   'P 1'
#
loop_
_entity.id
_entity.type
_entity.pdbx_description
1 polymer ?
#
loop_
_entity_poly.entity_id
_entity_poly.type
_entity_poly.pdbx_seq_one_letter_code
_entity_poly.pdbx_strand_id
1 'polypeptide(L)'
;MILDISFITIRSSIKYIELFAAIVGSFYFYKYKREFLKYFLVILWYTAVNEFLGFTLTRMGVAVNVIIYNIFHFINFSFLFILFNKCLKIERHKKFTKIFLVIYVLSFFINMCFENYLNQIQTIPYLIASVLLITSIVFYFSEILNTDEVLFIKQISCFGLVLVICFI
;
A
#
# COMPACT_ATOMS: atom_id res chain seq x y z
N MET A 1 21.65 -9.72 -20.75
CA MET A 1 20.84 -9.54 -21.97
C MET A 1 19.49 -10.25 -21.92
N ILE A 2 19.40 -11.59 -21.87
CA ILE A 2 18.10 -12.30 -21.74
C ILE A 2 17.40 -11.97 -20.41
N LEU A 3 18.16 -11.92 -19.31
CA LEU A 3 17.67 -11.51 -17.99
C LEU A 3 17.14 -10.06 -17.98
N ASP A 4 17.83 -9.10 -18.61
CA ASP A 4 17.41 -7.69 -18.62
C ASP A 4 16.09 -7.49 -19.40
N ILE A 5 15.94 -8.18 -20.54
CA ILE A 5 14.70 -8.19 -21.33
C ILE A 5 13.54 -8.76 -20.50
N SER A 6 13.79 -9.80 -19.70
CA SER A 6 12.77 -10.37 -18.82
C SER A 6 12.31 -9.40 -17.72
N PHE A 7 13.25 -8.69 -17.06
CA PHE A 7 12.92 -7.73 -16.00
C PHE A 7 12.15 -6.51 -16.52
N ILE A 8 12.51 -6.00 -17.70
CA ILE A 8 11.82 -4.86 -18.32
C ILE A 8 10.38 -5.25 -18.67
N THR A 9 10.17 -6.46 -19.20
CA THR A 9 8.85 -6.98 -19.57
C THR A 9 7.96 -7.20 -18.33
N ILE A 10 8.54 -7.71 -17.23
CA ILE A 10 7.84 -7.85 -15.95
C ILE A 10 7.44 -6.46 -15.43
N ARG A 11 8.35 -5.49 -15.43
CA ARG A 11 8.08 -4.13 -14.95
C ARG A 11 6.95 -3.44 -15.72
N SER A 12 6.88 -3.60 -17.05
CA SER A 12 5.76 -3.03 -17.80
C SER A 12 4.42 -3.71 -17.51
N SER A 13 4.44 -4.97 -17.10
CA SER A 13 3.25 -5.78 -16.85
C SER A 13 2.54 -5.42 -15.54
N ILE A 14 3.29 -4.95 -14.52
CA ILE A 14 2.77 -4.58 -13.19
C ILE A 14 1.65 -3.52 -13.31
N LYS A 15 1.84 -2.49 -14.14
CA LYS A 15 0.83 -1.44 -14.45
C LYS A 15 -0.54 -2.02 -14.79
N TYR A 16 -0.55 -3.06 -15.63
CA TYR A 16 -1.78 -3.67 -16.10
C TYR A 16 -2.43 -4.55 -15.03
N ILE A 17 -1.63 -5.18 -14.16
CA ILE A 17 -2.14 -5.95 -13.01
C ILE A 17 -2.81 -5.00 -12.01
N GLU A 18 -2.19 -3.86 -11.70
CA GLU A 18 -2.77 -2.84 -10.81
C GLU A 18 -4.07 -2.26 -11.37
N LEU A 19 -4.09 -1.95 -12.67
CA LEU A 19 -5.30 -1.47 -13.35
C LEU A 19 -6.41 -2.54 -13.30
N PHE A 20 -6.07 -3.79 -13.57
CA PHE A 20 -7.01 -4.90 -13.47
C PHE A 20 -7.56 -5.06 -12.05
N ALA A 21 -6.71 -4.95 -11.02
CA ALA A 21 -7.13 -4.98 -9.62
C ALA A 21 -8.10 -3.83 -9.29
N ALA A 22 -7.84 -2.61 -9.78
CA ALA A 22 -8.74 -1.47 -9.60
C ALA A 22 -10.10 -1.66 -10.29
N ILE A 23 -10.10 -2.25 -11.50
CA ILE A 23 -11.32 -2.58 -12.25
C ILE A 23 -12.13 -3.64 -11.51
N VAL A 24 -11.50 -4.76 -11.11
CA VAL A 24 -12.16 -5.83 -10.35
C VAL A 24 -12.71 -5.29 -9.02
N GLY A 25 -11.91 -4.51 -8.30
CA GLY A 25 -12.34 -3.84 -7.06
C GLY A 25 -13.57 -2.94 -7.26
N SER A 26 -13.69 -2.28 -8.41
CA SER A 26 -14.83 -1.44 -8.75
C SER A 26 -16.12 -2.24 -8.95
N PHE A 27 -16.04 -3.42 -9.58
CA PHE A 27 -17.20 -4.31 -9.75
C PHE A 27 -17.72 -4.83 -8.39
N TYR A 28 -16.82 -5.19 -7.48
CA TYR A 28 -17.19 -5.66 -6.14
C TYR A 28 -17.51 -4.55 -5.13
N PHE A 29 -17.39 -3.28 -5.52
CA PHE A 29 -17.63 -2.12 -4.65
C PHE A 29 -19.03 -2.11 -4.01
N TYR A 30 -20.04 -2.65 -4.70
CA TYR A 30 -21.41 -2.75 -4.17
C TYR A 30 -21.50 -3.56 -2.87
N LYS A 31 -20.57 -4.50 -2.62
CA LYS A 31 -20.53 -5.33 -1.42
C LYS A 31 -19.97 -4.61 -0.19
N TYR A 32 -19.25 -3.49 -0.39
CA TYR A 32 -18.47 -2.82 0.66
C TYR A 32 -18.97 -1.41 1.02
N LYS A 33 -20.13 -1.00 0.50
CA LYS A 33 -20.66 0.39 0.58
C LYS A 33 -20.73 1.01 1.98
N ARG A 34 -20.78 0.21 3.06
CA ARG A 34 -20.97 0.70 4.45
C ARG A 34 -19.70 0.72 5.30
N GLU A 35 -18.58 0.17 4.84
CA GLU A 35 -17.35 0.06 5.65
C GLU A 35 -16.24 0.96 5.13
N PHE A 36 -15.21 1.21 5.96
CA PHE A 36 -14.02 1.99 5.60
C PHE A 36 -13.30 1.47 4.33
N LEU A 37 -13.61 0.24 3.93
CA LEU A 37 -13.15 -0.40 2.70
C LEU A 37 -13.47 0.39 1.41
N LYS A 38 -14.46 1.28 1.40
CA LYS A 38 -14.71 2.13 0.22
C LYS A 38 -13.50 2.99 -0.17
N TYR A 39 -12.67 3.38 0.81
CA TYR A 39 -11.46 4.16 0.57
C TYR A 39 -10.32 3.31 -0.02
N PHE A 40 -10.37 1.99 0.14
CA PHE A 40 -9.43 1.10 -0.53
C PHE A 40 -9.61 1.13 -2.05
N LEU A 41 -10.84 1.23 -2.56
CA LEU A 41 -11.03 1.37 -4.00
C LEU A 41 -10.38 2.67 -4.53
N VAL A 42 -10.50 3.75 -3.77
CA VAL A 42 -9.85 5.02 -4.10
C VAL A 42 -8.34 4.86 -4.12
N ILE A 43 -7.75 4.13 -3.15
CA ILE A 43 -6.31 3.88 -3.12
C ILE A 43 -5.84 3.03 -4.31
N LEU A 44 -6.62 2.03 -4.72
CA LEU A 44 -6.30 1.20 -5.89
C LEU A 44 -6.25 2.01 -7.18
N TRP A 45 -7.25 2.85 -7.40
CA TRP A 45 -7.26 3.75 -8.56
C TRP A 45 -6.13 4.78 -8.47
N TYR A 46 -5.85 5.30 -7.27
CA TYR A 46 -4.73 6.22 -7.06
C TYR A 46 -3.38 5.57 -7.41
N THR A 47 -3.16 4.30 -7.03
CA THR A 47 -1.97 3.54 -7.41
C THR A 47 -1.87 3.34 -8.91
N ALA A 48 -2.93 2.82 -9.54
CA ALA A 48 -2.94 2.61 -10.99
C ALA A 48 -2.66 3.93 -11.75
N VAL A 49 -3.29 5.03 -11.34
CA VAL A 49 -3.05 6.35 -11.97
C VAL A 49 -1.61 6.80 -11.79
N ASN A 50 -1.02 6.67 -10.60
CA ASN A 50 0.39 7.06 -10.37
C ASN A 50 1.35 6.24 -11.24
N GLU A 51 1.12 4.95 -11.38
CA GLU A 51 2.03 4.09 -12.13
C GLU A 51 1.90 4.29 -13.66
N PHE A 52 0.72 4.66 -14.14
CA PHE A 52 0.53 5.14 -15.52
C PHE A 52 1.14 6.53 -15.73
N LEU A 53 1.01 7.46 -14.78
CA LEU A 53 1.64 8.78 -14.85
C LEU A 53 3.17 8.68 -14.86
N GLY A 54 3.75 7.84 -14.01
CA GLY A 54 5.19 7.58 -14.01
C GLY A 54 5.68 7.05 -15.37
N PHE A 55 4.90 6.15 -15.99
CA PHE A 55 5.20 5.63 -17.32
C PHE A 55 5.15 6.71 -18.42
N THR A 56 4.07 7.50 -18.45
CA THR A 56 3.88 8.53 -19.49
C THR A 56 4.95 9.62 -19.39
N LEU A 57 5.24 10.11 -18.19
CA LEU A 57 6.29 11.10 -17.95
C LEU A 57 7.67 10.60 -18.39
N THR A 58 8.02 9.36 -18.03
CA THR A 58 9.29 8.74 -18.46
C THR A 58 9.37 8.66 -19.99
N ARG A 59 8.28 8.29 -20.66
CA ARG A 59 8.24 8.19 -22.13
C ARG A 59 8.33 9.56 -22.81
N MET A 60 7.86 10.62 -22.17
CA MET A 60 7.98 12.00 -22.64
C MET A 60 9.37 12.61 -22.38
N GLY A 61 10.32 11.84 -21.82
CA GLY A 61 11.65 12.33 -21.49
C GLY A 61 11.69 13.26 -20.27
N VAL A 62 10.57 13.38 -19.55
CA VAL A 62 10.49 14.16 -18.31
C VAL A 62 11.03 13.26 -17.20
N ALA A 63 12.05 13.74 -16.49
CA ALA A 63 12.52 13.07 -15.28
C ALA A 63 11.33 12.86 -14.35
N VAL A 64 11.11 11.60 -13.97
CA VAL A 64 10.01 11.22 -13.08
C VAL A 64 10.06 12.10 -11.85
N ASN A 65 8.96 12.79 -11.57
CA ASN A 65 8.91 13.74 -10.47
C ASN A 65 8.94 12.96 -9.15
N VAL A 66 10.12 12.94 -8.54
CA VAL A 66 10.42 12.20 -7.30
C VAL A 66 9.47 12.59 -6.17
N ILE A 67 9.00 13.84 -6.18
CA ILE A 67 8.00 14.35 -5.26
C ILE A 67 6.69 13.56 -5.35
N ILE A 68 6.24 13.24 -6.56
CA ILE A 68 4.99 12.49 -6.78
C ILE A 68 5.13 11.09 -6.16
N TYR A 69 6.28 10.43 -6.35
CA TYR A 69 6.55 9.12 -5.76
C TYR A 69 6.64 9.17 -4.23
N ASN A 70 7.32 10.17 -3.66
CA ASN A 70 7.39 10.34 -2.21
C ASN A 70 6.01 10.59 -1.59
N ILE A 71 5.17 11.44 -2.20
CA ILE A 71 3.78 11.68 -1.76
C ILE A 71 2.95 10.40 -1.91
N PHE A 72 3.10 9.69 -3.02
CA PHE A 72 2.45 8.42 -3.27
C PHE A 72 2.75 7.39 -2.16
N HIS A 73 4.02 7.18 -1.82
CA HIS A 73 4.41 6.29 -0.74
C HIS A 73 3.86 6.76 0.62
N PHE A 74 3.92 8.06 0.91
CA PHE A 74 3.36 8.64 2.13
C PHE A 74 1.88 8.33 2.30
N ILE A 75 1.09 8.58 1.28
CA ILE A 75 -0.36 8.33 1.29
C ILE A 75 -0.64 6.83 1.42
N ASN A 76 0.07 5.98 0.66
CA ASN A 76 -0.17 4.55 0.67
C ASN A 76 0.16 3.90 2.01
N PHE A 77 1.36 4.09 2.55
CA PHE A 77 1.73 3.48 3.84
C PHE A 77 0.82 3.99 4.96
N SER A 78 0.51 5.28 4.98
CA SER A 78 -0.41 5.86 5.98
C SER A 78 -1.79 5.20 5.90
N PHE A 79 -2.34 5.07 4.69
CA PHE A 79 -3.61 4.41 4.46
C PHE A 79 -3.59 2.95 4.94
N LEU A 80 -2.53 2.20 4.61
CA LEU A 80 -2.40 0.79 4.97
C LEU A 80 -2.34 0.59 6.48
N PHE A 81 -1.55 1.39 7.21
CA PHE A 81 -1.55 1.31 8.68
C PHE A 81 -2.93 1.59 9.28
N ILE A 82 -3.66 2.59 8.77
CA ILE A 82 -5.02 2.91 9.23
C ILE A 82 -5.98 1.76 8.92
N LEU A 83 -5.87 1.15 7.73
CA LEU A 83 -6.67 0.02 7.32
C LEU A 83 -6.44 -1.19 8.24
N PHE A 84 -5.19 -1.59 8.44
CA PHE A 84 -4.86 -2.71 9.32
C PHE A 84 -5.30 -2.44 10.75
N ASN A 85 -5.10 -1.23 11.26
CA ASN A 85 -5.59 -0.85 12.59
C ASN A 85 -7.11 -1.07 12.76
N LYS A 86 -7.90 -0.85 11.70
CA LYS A 86 -9.35 -1.08 11.71
C LYS A 86 -9.75 -2.55 11.55
N CYS A 87 -8.94 -3.36 10.85
CA CYS A 87 -9.19 -4.79 10.71
C CYS A 87 -8.80 -5.59 11.98
N LEU A 88 -7.88 -5.07 12.80
CA LEU A 88 -7.49 -5.69 14.08
C LEU A 88 -8.63 -5.60 15.10
N LYS A 89 -8.81 -6.68 15.88
CA LYS A 89 -9.78 -6.78 16.98
C LYS A 89 -9.09 -6.58 18.33
N ILE A 90 -7.84 -7.05 18.51
CA ILE A 90 -7.12 -6.93 19.78
C ILE A 90 -6.59 -5.51 19.99
N GLU A 91 -7.02 -4.85 21.08
CA GLU A 91 -6.65 -3.47 21.40
C GLU A 91 -5.13 -3.23 21.52
N ARG A 92 -4.39 -4.22 22.03
CA ARG A 92 -2.93 -4.15 22.09
C ARG A 92 -2.29 -4.05 20.70
N HIS A 93 -2.71 -4.88 19.74
CA HIS A 93 -2.19 -4.84 18.38
C HIS A 93 -2.60 -3.55 17.64
N LYS A 94 -3.82 -3.07 17.90
CA LYS A 94 -4.25 -1.73 17.42
C LYS A 94 -3.32 -0.64 17.94
N LYS A 95 -3.04 -0.62 19.24
CA LYS A 95 -2.15 0.38 19.84
C LYS A 95 -0.76 0.36 19.21
N PHE A 96 -0.17 -0.82 19.01
CA PHE A 96 1.12 -0.95 18.33
C PHE A 96 1.06 -0.44 16.88
N THR A 97 0.06 -0.84 16.10
CA THR A 97 -0.12 -0.38 14.71
C THR A 97 -0.28 1.14 14.61
N LYS A 98 -0.94 1.77 15.59
CA LYS A 98 -1.05 3.23 15.67
C LYS A 98 0.30 3.89 15.99
N ILE A 99 1.09 3.28 16.87
CA ILE A 99 2.47 3.74 17.16
C ILE A 99 3.33 3.62 15.90
N PHE A 100 3.21 2.53 15.14
CA PHE A 100 3.95 2.34 13.88
C PHE A 100 3.64 3.43 12.86
N LEU A 101 2.37 3.81 12.70
CA LEU A 101 1.98 4.95 11.87
C LEU A 101 2.66 6.25 12.33
N VAL A 102 2.68 6.51 13.63
CA VAL A 102 3.34 7.73 14.18
C VAL A 102 4.84 7.71 13.91
N ILE A 103 5.51 6.56 14.15
CA ILE A 103 6.95 6.39 13.87
C ILE A 103 7.24 6.64 12.38
N TYR A 104 6.42 6.08 11.50
CA TYR A 104 6.56 6.28 10.06
C TYR A 104 6.41 7.75 9.67
N VAL A 105 5.34 8.41 10.12
CA VAL A 105 5.09 9.83 9.81
C VAL A 105 6.23 10.71 10.33
N LEU A 106 6.70 10.48 11.55
CA LEU A 106 7.86 11.20 12.09
C LEU A 106 9.11 10.95 11.25
N SER A 107 9.38 9.69 10.87
CA SER A 107 10.53 9.34 10.03
C SER A 107 10.49 10.07 8.68
N PHE A 108 9.31 10.16 8.05
CA PHE A 108 9.10 10.88 6.79
C PHE A 108 9.48 12.36 6.91
N PHE A 109 8.95 13.06 7.92
CA PHE A 109 9.25 14.49 8.13
C PHE A 109 10.68 14.74 8.57
N ILE A 110 11.26 13.87 9.40
CA ILE A 110 12.67 13.97 9.80
C ILE A 110 13.56 13.83 8.57
N ASN A 111 13.33 12.80 7.75
CA ASN A 111 14.15 12.55 6.58
C ASN A 111 14.01 13.66 5.53
N MET A 112 12.89 14.38 5.48
CA MET A 112 12.70 15.55 4.62
C MET A 112 13.72 16.67 4.91
N CYS A 113 14.27 16.73 6.14
CA CYS A 113 15.31 17.68 6.51
C CYS A 113 16.73 17.23 6.14
N PHE A 114 16.94 15.93 5.85
CA PHE A 114 18.27 15.35 5.58
C PHE A 114 18.49 15.01 4.11
N GLU A 115 17.45 14.52 3.43
CA GLU A 115 17.48 14.18 2.00
C GLU A 115 16.82 15.29 1.18
N ASN A 116 17.33 15.53 -0.02
CA ASN A 116 16.73 16.52 -0.91
C ASN A 116 15.45 15.94 -1.52
N TYR A 117 14.33 16.14 -0.82
CA TYR A 117 13.00 15.60 -1.13
C TYR A 117 12.55 15.82 -2.59
N LEU A 118 13.03 16.89 -3.22
CA LEU A 118 12.70 17.24 -4.60
C LEU A 118 13.38 16.33 -5.63
N ASN A 119 14.55 15.79 -5.29
CA ASN A 119 15.44 15.11 -6.23
C ASN A 119 15.74 13.65 -5.84
N GLN A 120 15.39 13.21 -4.63
CA GLN A 120 15.71 11.87 -4.11
C GLN A 120 14.50 11.19 -3.47
N ILE A 121 14.36 9.89 -3.76
CA ILE A 121 13.32 9.04 -3.18
C ILE A 121 13.71 8.76 -1.73
N GLN A 122 12.77 8.99 -0.81
CA GLN A 122 13.00 8.79 0.62
C GLN A 122 13.07 7.31 0.98
N THR A 123 14.29 6.76 0.89
CA THR A 123 14.51 5.32 1.03
C THR A 123 14.41 4.86 2.49
N ILE A 124 14.88 5.68 3.45
CA ILE A 124 14.86 5.32 4.87
C ILE A 124 13.41 5.23 5.42
N PRO A 125 12.53 6.24 5.23
CA PRO A 125 11.14 6.13 5.64
C PRO A 125 10.42 4.97 4.97
N TYR A 126 10.71 4.70 3.68
CA TYR A 126 10.15 3.57 2.96
C TYR A 126 10.50 2.22 3.61
N LEU A 127 11.78 2.00 3.95
CA LEU A 127 12.22 0.75 4.61
C LEU A 127 11.59 0.59 6.00
N ILE A 128 11.58 1.65 6.80
CA ILE A 128 10.94 1.65 8.13
C ILE A 128 9.46 1.31 7.99
N ALA A 129 8.73 1.97 7.08
CA ALA A 129 7.32 1.70 6.84
C ALA A 129 7.08 0.24 6.43
N SER A 130 7.89 -0.28 5.52
CA SER A 130 7.76 -1.65 5.00
C SER A 130 7.89 -2.69 6.11
N VAL A 131 8.92 -2.59 6.95
CA VAL A 131 9.15 -3.53 8.06
C VAL A 131 8.03 -3.45 9.10
N LEU A 132 7.63 -2.24 9.47
CA LEU A 132 6.55 -2.04 10.44
C LEU A 132 5.19 -2.52 9.89
N LEU A 133 4.94 -2.31 8.59
CA LEU A 133 3.71 -2.77 7.94
C LEU A 133 3.65 -4.30 7.90
N ILE A 134 4.74 -4.97 7.55
CA ILE A 134 4.84 -6.44 7.62
C ILE A 134 4.50 -6.92 9.03
N THR A 135 4.99 -6.22 10.06
CA THR A 135 4.66 -6.55 11.46
C THR A 135 3.16 -6.39 11.75
N SER A 136 2.51 -5.34 11.25
CA SER A 136 1.05 -5.17 11.36
C SER A 136 0.27 -6.26 10.62
N ILE A 137 0.76 -6.72 9.46
CA ILE A 137 0.18 -7.84 8.71
C ILE A 137 0.28 -9.14 9.53
N VAL A 138 1.42 -9.38 10.18
CA VAL A 138 1.61 -10.55 11.07
C VAL A 138 0.64 -10.49 12.25
N PHE A 139 0.43 -9.33 12.88
CA PHE A 139 -0.58 -9.19 13.93
C PHE A 139 -1.98 -9.54 13.42
N TYR A 140 -2.34 -9.09 12.22
CA TYR A 140 -3.63 -9.40 11.63
C TYR A 140 -3.81 -10.92 11.40
N PHE A 141 -2.81 -11.59 10.83
CA PHE A 141 -2.87 -13.04 10.65
C PHE A 141 -2.91 -13.81 11.96
N SER A 142 -2.12 -13.38 12.96
CA SER A 142 -2.12 -13.99 14.29
C SER A 142 -3.49 -13.89 14.96
N GLU A 143 -4.20 -12.78 14.82
CA GLU A 143 -5.56 -12.63 15.35
C GLU A 143 -6.58 -13.51 14.64
N ILE A 144 -6.49 -13.63 13.31
CA ILE A 144 -7.36 -14.51 12.54
C ILE A 144 -7.15 -15.98 12.93
N LEU A 145 -5.89 -16.41 13.04
CA LEU A 145 -5.56 -17.80 13.35
C LEU A 145 -5.98 -18.21 14.77
N ASN A 146 -5.98 -17.27 15.71
CA ASN A 146 -6.35 -17.51 17.11
C ASN A 146 -7.85 -17.32 17.40
N THR A 147 -8.68 -16.99 16.40
CA THR A 147 -10.12 -16.92 16.61
C THR A 147 -10.77 -18.26 16.25
N ASP A 148 -11.42 -18.91 17.22
CA ASP A 148 -12.15 -20.19 17.05
C ASP A 148 -13.33 -20.10 16.05
N GLU A 149 -13.68 -18.89 15.62
CA GLU A 149 -14.63 -18.65 14.54
C GLU A 149 -14.00 -18.96 13.18
N VAL A 150 -13.99 -20.25 12.85
CA VAL A 150 -13.78 -20.76 11.50
C VAL A 150 -14.68 -19.98 10.53
N LEU A 151 -14.06 -19.12 9.72
CA LEU A 151 -14.59 -18.64 8.44
C LEU A 151 -15.90 -17.81 8.41
N PHE A 152 -16.20 -16.96 9.40
CA PHE A 152 -17.30 -16.00 9.21
C PHE A 152 -16.89 -14.83 8.29
N ILE A 153 -17.11 -15.04 6.98
CA ILE A 153 -17.46 -14.17 5.83
C ILE A 153 -17.13 -12.65 5.89
N LYS A 154 -17.24 -11.97 7.02
CA LYS A 154 -16.76 -10.59 7.23
C LYS A 154 -15.23 -10.47 7.23
N GLN A 155 -14.52 -11.47 7.77
CA GLN A 155 -13.06 -11.44 7.87
C GLN A 155 -12.37 -11.69 6.52
N ILE A 156 -13.04 -12.42 5.62
CA ILE A 156 -12.64 -12.69 4.23
C ILE A 156 -12.52 -11.38 3.42
N SER A 157 -13.28 -10.35 3.80
CA SER A 157 -13.23 -9.02 3.19
C SER A 157 -11.87 -8.34 3.35
N CYS A 158 -11.30 -8.27 4.58
CA CYS A 158 -9.95 -7.73 4.79
C CYS A 158 -8.85 -8.65 4.25
N PHE A 159 -9.04 -9.99 4.24
CA PHE A 159 -8.05 -10.94 3.72
C PHE A 159 -7.80 -10.77 2.21
N GLY A 160 -8.87 -10.58 1.42
CA GLY A 160 -8.75 -10.28 -0.01
C GLY A 160 -7.97 -8.99 -0.30
N LEU A 161 -8.02 -8.00 0.61
CA LEU A 161 -7.22 -6.78 0.50
C LEU A 161 -5.73 -7.05 0.70
N VAL A 162 -5.32 -7.88 1.67
CA VAL A 162 -3.90 -8.19 1.91
C VAL A 162 -3.26 -8.79 0.66
N LEU A 163 -3.99 -9.68 -0.03
CA LEU A 163 -3.54 -10.31 -1.26
C LEU A 163 -3.39 -9.30 -2.40
N VAL A 164 -4.26 -8.29 -2.50
CA VAL A 164 -4.15 -7.20 -3.48
C VAL A 164 -3.04 -6.20 -3.10
N ILE A 165 -2.83 -5.94 -1.81
CA ILE A 165 -1.77 -5.08 -1.28
C ILE A 165 -0.39 -5.69 -1.52
N CYS A 166 -0.25 -7.02 -1.54
CA CYS A 166 1.00 -7.68 -1.96
C CYS A 166 1.39 -7.41 -3.43
N PHE A 167 0.48 -6.84 -4.24
CA PHE A 167 0.75 -6.43 -5.62
C PHE A 167 0.91 -4.91 -5.81
N ILE A 168 0.83 -4.11 -4.73
CA ILE A 168 1.12 -2.66 -4.69
C ILE A 168 2.50 -2.46 -4.04
#